data_AF-A1K199-F1
#
_entry.id   AF-A1K199-F1
#
_cell.length_a   1.000
_cell.length_b   1.000
_cell.length_c   1.000
_cell.angle_alpha   90.00
_cell.angle_beta   90.00
_cell.angle_gamma   90.00
#
_symmetry.space_group_name_H-M   'P 1'
#
loop_
_entity.id
_entity.type
_entity.pdbx_description
1 polymer ?
#
loop_
_entity_poly.entity_id
_entity_poly.type
_entity_poly.pdbx_seq_one_letter_code
_entity_poly.pdbx_strand_id
1 'polypeptide(L)' 'PSFPPSSLLISVDLSYNDLTGQLPESIISLPHLKSLYFGCNQHMSDEDTVKLNSSLINTDYGRCKSKK' A
#
# COMPACT_ATOMS: atom_id res chain seq x y z
N PRO A 1 4.46 8.01 -8.66
CA PRO A 1 3.52 9.13 -8.94
C PRO A 1 2.88 9.58 -7.62
N SER A 2 2.66 10.88 -7.43
CA SER A 2 2.06 11.41 -6.19
C SER A 2 0.54 11.47 -6.30
N PHE A 3 -0.17 11.08 -5.25
CA PHE A 3 -1.62 11.23 -5.14
C PHE A 3 -1.95 12.60 -4.51
N PRO A 4 -2.91 13.36 -5.07
CA PRO A 4 -3.34 14.60 -4.46
C PRO A 4 -4.10 14.32 -3.15
N PRO A 5 -3.98 15.18 -2.12
CA PRO A 5 -4.70 15.00 -0.85
C PRO A 5 -6.22 15.14 -1.00
N SER A 6 -6.70 15.73 -2.10
CA SER A 6 -8.12 15.76 -2.48
C SER A 6 -8.63 14.45 -3.08
N SER A 7 -7.78 13.43 -3.20
CA SER A 7 -8.17 12.12 -3.70
C SER A 7 -9.21 11.49 -2.77
N LEU A 8 -10.29 10.99 -3.37
CA LEU A 8 -11.39 10.33 -2.68
C LEU A 8 -11.20 8.80 -2.63
N LEU A 9 -9.98 8.31 -2.84
CA LEU A 9 -9.69 6.87 -2.80
C LEU A 9 -9.95 6.33 -1.39
N ILE A 10 -10.76 5.28 -1.32
CA ILE A 10 -11.12 4.59 -0.07
C ILE A 10 -10.38 3.27 0.06
N SER A 11 -10.18 2.57 -1.06
CA SER A 11 -9.50 1.28 -1.10
C SER A 11 -8.64 1.19 -2.35
N VAL A 12 -7.43 0.69 -2.20
CA VAL A 12 -6.49 0.45 -3.30
C VAL A 12 -5.92 -0.96 -3.15
N ASP A 13 -5.98 -1.73 -4.23
CA ASP A 13 -5.39 -3.07 -4.31
C ASP A 13 -4.39 -3.10 -5.48
N LEU A 14 -3.12 -3.26 -5.12
CA LEU A 14 -1.97 -3.40 -6.01
C LEU A 14 -1.33 -4.78 -5.89
N SER A 15 -1.98 -5.71 -5.19
CA SER A 15 -1.41 -7.01 -4.89
C SER A 15 -1.24 -7.86 -6.16
N TYR A 16 -0.30 -8.80 -6.13
CA TYR A 16 -0.01 -9.73 -7.24
C TYR A 16 0.38 -9.04 -8.56
N ASN A 17 1.25 -8.04 -8.48
CA ASN A 17 1.86 -7.42 -9.64
C ASN A 17 3.38 -7.59 -9.59
N ASP A 18 4.07 -7.08 -10.62
CA ASP A 18 5.53 -6.99 -10.67
C ASP A 18 5.99 -5.55 -10.40
N LEU A 19 5.34 -4.88 -9.44
CA LEU A 19 5.69 -3.50 -9.08
C LEU A 19 7.02 -3.49 -8.34
N THR A 20 7.82 -2.48 -8.66
CA THR A 20 9.16 -2.28 -8.09
C THR A 20 9.23 -0.94 -7.36
N GLY A 21 10.14 -0.83 -6.39
CA GLY A 21 10.41 0.44 -5.70
C GLY A 21 9.55 0.65 -4.45
N GLN A 22 9.21 1.90 -4.15
CA GLN A 22 8.59 2.30 -2.87
C GLN A 22 7.16 2.81 -3.07
N LEU A 23 6.29 2.60 -2.07
CA LEU A 23 5.00 3.26 -1.99
C LEU A 23 5.21 4.77 -1.87
N PRO A 24 4.53 5.57 -2.69
CA PRO A 24 4.64 7.02 -2.58
C PRO A 24 3.96 7.47 -1.29
N GLU A 25 4.63 8.26 -0.45
CA GLU A 25 4.08 8.72 0.85
C GLU A 25 2.70 9.35 0.73
N SER A 26 2.44 10.01 -0.40
CA SER A 26 1.13 10.57 -0.76
C SER A 26 -0.04 9.58 -0.72
N ILE A 27 0.18 8.27 -0.97
CA ILE A 27 -0.90 7.27 -0.91
C ILE A 27 -1.20 6.91 0.55
N ILE A 28 -0.17 6.88 1.41
CA ILE A 28 -0.29 6.56 2.83
C ILE A 28 -0.94 7.72 3.59
N SER A 29 -0.76 8.96 3.13
CA SER A 29 -1.32 10.17 3.73
C SER A 29 -2.70 10.56 3.20
N LEU A 30 -3.35 9.73 2.37
CA LEU A 30 -4.68 10.03 1.85
C LEU A 30 -5.74 10.02 2.96
N PRO A 31 -6.52 11.11 3.11
CA PRO A 31 -7.41 11.28 4.26
C PRO A 31 -8.60 10.31 4.27
N HIS A 32 -8.95 9.76 3.12
CA HIS A 32 -10.10 8.86 2.96
C HIS A 32 -9.71 7.39 2.78
N LEU A 33 -8.40 7.10 2.67
CA LEU A 33 -7.94 5.75 2.40
C LEU A 33 -8.06 4.88 3.65
N LYS A 34 -8.77 3.76 3.51
CA LYS A 34 -9.04 2.79 4.58
C LYS A 34 -8.38 1.45 4.32
N SER A 35 -8.06 1.14 3.06
CA SER A 35 -7.45 -0.15 2.70
C SER A 35 -6.42 0.03 1.60
N LEU A 36 -5.25 -0.57 1.81
CA LEU A 36 -4.14 -0.57 0.87
C LEU A 36 -3.49 -1.95 0.87
N TYR A 37 -3.70 -2.72 -0.20
CA TYR A 37 -3.06 -4.02 -0.38
C TYR A 37 -1.98 -3.91 -1.45
N PHE A 38 -0.78 -4.37 -1.14
CA PHE A 38 0.37 -4.30 -2.06
C PHE A 38 1.25 -5.54 -1.97
N GLY A 39 0.78 -6.59 -1.31
CA GLY A 39 1.49 -7.85 -1.19
C GLY A 39 1.67 -8.57 -2.52
N CYS A 40 2.59 -9.53 -2.54
CA CYS A 40 2.99 -10.19 -3.78
C CYS A 40 3.50 -9.23 -4.87
N ASN A 41 4.32 -8.27 -4.49
CA ASN A 41 5.18 -7.51 -5.40
C ASN A 41 6.64 -7.77 -4.98
N GLN A 42 7.34 -8.65 -5.70
CA GLN A 42 8.61 -9.23 -5.26
C GLN A 42 9.76 -8.22 -5.13
N HIS A 43 9.66 -7.10 -5.84
CA HIS A 43 10.70 -6.08 -5.94
C HIS A 43 10.32 -4.77 -5.23
N MET A 44 9.34 -4.84 -4.35
CA MET A 44 8.84 -3.70 -3.58
C MET A 44 9.62 -3.57 -2.26
N SER A 45 9.80 -2.33 -1.80
CA SER A 45 10.66 -2.03 -0.65
C SER A 45 10.01 -2.43 0.68
N ASP A 46 10.80 -3.05 1.55
CA ASP A 46 10.36 -3.41 2.91
C ASP A 46 10.13 -2.19 3.81
N GLU A 47 10.72 -1.04 3.51
CA GLU A 47 10.52 0.22 4.28
C GLU A 47 9.05 0.66 4.34
N ASP A 48 8.26 0.32 3.32
CA ASP A 48 6.85 0.69 3.25
C ASP A 48 6.02 -0.05 4.30
N THR A 49 6.44 -1.25 4.69
CA THR A 49 5.80 -2.03 5.75
C THR A 49 5.94 -1.35 7.11
N VAL A 50 7.08 -0.67 7.35
CA VAL A 50 7.36 0.04 8.60
C VAL A 50 6.50 1.30 8.71
N LYS A 51 6.33 2.04 7.61
CA LYS A 51 5.49 3.25 7.57
C LYS A 51 4.01 2.95 7.86
N LEU A 52 3.56 1.74 7.55
CA LEU A 52 2.18 1.32 7.73
C LEU A 52 1.90 0.70 9.11
N ASN A 53 2.93 0.38 9.91
CA ASN A 53 2.73 -0.15 11.27
C ASN A 53 2.04 0.84 12.23
N SER A 54 2.18 2.14 11.98
CA SER A 54 1.52 3.21 12.76
C SER A 54 0.24 3.73 12.13
N SER A 55 -0.13 3.24 10.94
CA SER A 55 -1.29 3.70 10.19
C SER A 55 -2.55 2.89 10.52
N LEU A 56 -3.71 3.54 10.55
CA LEU A 56 -5.02 2.89 10.77
C LEU A 56 -5.59 2.22 9.49
N ILE A 57 -4.76 2.06 8.46
CA ILE A 57 -5.15 1.51 7.15
C ILE A 57 -5.06 -0.02 7.18
N ASN A 58 -6.09 -0.70 6.68
CA ASN A 58 -6.04 -2.15 6.50
C ASN A 58 -5.08 -2.52 5.37
N THR A 59 -4.06 -3.32 5.67
CA THR A 59 -3.04 -3.71 4.69
C THR A 59 -2.60 -5.16 4.87
N ASP A 60 -1.99 -5.74 3.84
CA ASP A 60 -1.29 -7.03 3.88
C ASP A 60 0.20 -6.90 4.22
N TYR A 61 0.68 -5.68 4.47
CA TYR A 61 2.08 -5.38 4.82
C TYR A 61 3.08 -5.97 3.82
N GLY A 62 2.75 -5.95 2.52
CA GLY A 62 3.60 -6.51 1.48
C GLY A 62 3.65 -8.04 1.45
N ARG A 63 2.95 -8.73 2.35
CA ARG A 63 2.95 -10.20 2.40
C ARG A 63 2.02 -10.79 1.35
N CYS A 64 2.49 -11.86 0.71
CA CYS A 64 1.60 -12.70 -0.07
C CYS A 64 0.59 -13.39 0.85
N LYS A 65 -0.70 -13.20 0.58
CA LYS A 65 -1.71 -14.07 1.18
C LYS A 65 -1.47 -15.48 0.64
N SER A 66 -1.16 -16.42 1.53
CA SER A 66 -1.11 -17.84 1.16
C SER A 66 -2.43 -18.20 0.49
N LYS A 67 -2.37 -18.76 -0.72
CA LYS A 67 -3.54 -19.32 -1.38
C LYS A 67 -4.13 -20.35 -0.41
N LYS A 68 -5.38 -20.14 -0.02
CA LYS A 68 -6.14 -21.09 0.76
C LYS A 68 -6.52 -22.28 -0.11
#